data_AF-A0A1G0ZU45-F1
#
_entry.id   AF-A0A1G0ZU45-F1
#
_cell.length_a   1.000
_cell.length_b   1.000
_cell.length_c   1.000
_cell.angle_alpha   90.00
_cell.angle_beta   90.00
_cell.angle_gamma   90.00
#
_symmetry.space_group_name_H-M   'P 1'
#
loop_
_entity.id
_entity.type
_entity.pdbx_description
1 polymer ?
#
loop_
_entity_poly.entity_id
_entity_poly.type
_entity_poly.pdbx_seq_one_letter_code
_entity_poly.pdbx_strand_id
1 'polypeptide(L)'
;MRRGWYVAGAILLAVDVMALTWWIRRREPPTSTPLFVVEPTAAIPVRNALAFGAWPTPRTNLLADVQVGLFQPTASGQLESALYGSVRTGSSGGRIHPSFHEGIDIAPLARDRSGRARDPVFTVADGRVVLANRHAGNSNYGVYVVLTHADALGEVYTLYAHLADIDRAIRPDHPVEAGAVLGRMGSTPSHIVPVSRSHLHFEVGVVLNSAFERWWAVRHKKNRNSHGPFHGWNLQGCDPLRLFADRERRGHAFSLLTHLLELPVAFEILIPATHLPDYYYRYPDLWTGGPFNGPAFVMAVSEGGIPLRGRPATADEITRLGGPGKTPVVLSADSSVLGNNGKRLVARRGEGWALGSQGSQWLDILMWVAE
;
A
#
# COMPACT_ATOMS: atom_id res chain seq x y z
N MET A 1 -61.79 -39.19 29.58
CA MET A 1 -60.65 -38.26 29.36
C MET A 1 -60.37 -38.17 27.85
N ARG A 2 -60.79 -37.09 27.15
CA ARG A 2 -60.36 -36.70 25.77
C ARG A 2 -61.19 -35.52 25.20
N ARG A 3 -61.33 -34.40 25.93
CA ARG A 3 -62.01 -33.19 25.41
C ARG A 3 -61.24 -31.87 25.55
N GLY A 4 -60.03 -31.86 26.12
CA GLY A 4 -59.25 -30.63 26.35
C GLY A 4 -58.19 -30.27 25.29
N TRP A 5 -57.86 -31.16 24.36
CA TRP A 5 -56.69 -30.98 23.48
C TRP A 5 -57.00 -30.31 22.13
N TYR A 6 -58.24 -30.39 21.64
CA TYR A 6 -58.60 -29.82 20.33
C TYR A 6 -58.77 -28.30 20.34
N VAL A 7 -59.11 -27.70 21.50
CA VAL A 7 -59.31 -26.25 21.61
C VAL A 7 -57.96 -25.50 21.70
N ALA A 8 -56.96 -26.08 22.37
CA ALA A 8 -55.63 -25.48 22.48
C ALA A 8 -54.86 -25.48 21.14
N GLY A 9 -54.98 -26.55 20.34
CA GLY A 9 -54.32 -26.65 19.02
C GLY A 9 -54.90 -25.68 17.98
N ALA A 10 -56.21 -25.42 18.01
CA ALA A 10 -56.85 -24.50 17.08
C ALA A 10 -56.51 -23.02 17.38
N ILE A 11 -56.30 -22.66 18.65
CA ILE A 11 -55.94 -21.30 19.06
C ILE A 11 -54.49 -20.98 18.67
N LEU A 12 -53.56 -21.93 18.83
CA LEU A 12 -52.16 -21.74 18.44
C LEU A 12 -52.00 -21.56 16.92
N LEU A 13 -52.73 -22.34 16.11
CA LEU A 13 -52.68 -22.22 14.65
C LEU A 13 -53.23 -20.87 14.14
N ALA A 14 -54.25 -20.33 14.81
CA ALA A 14 -54.84 -19.04 14.44
C ALA A 14 -53.89 -17.86 14.77
N VAL A 15 -53.15 -17.94 15.88
CA VAL A 15 -52.16 -16.92 16.26
C VAL A 15 -50.99 -16.90 15.27
N ASP A 16 -50.52 -18.06 14.82
CA ASP A 16 -49.40 -18.16 13.85
C ASP A 16 -49.78 -17.62 12.46
N VAL A 17 -51.02 -17.86 12.00
CA VAL A 17 -51.51 -17.33 10.71
C VAL A 17 -51.70 -15.81 10.79
N MET A 18 -52.16 -15.27 11.92
CA MET A 18 -52.29 -13.82 12.11
C MET A 18 -50.92 -13.13 12.24
N ALA A 19 -49.94 -13.77 12.88
CA ALA A 19 -48.58 -13.25 12.96
C ALA A 19 -47.87 -13.24 11.59
N LEU A 20 -48.07 -14.30 10.78
CA LEU A 20 -47.50 -14.40 9.45
C LEU A 20 -48.12 -13.38 8.48
N THR A 21 -49.44 -13.18 8.53
CA THR A 21 -50.13 -12.19 7.68
C THR A 21 -49.82 -10.75 8.09
N TRP A 22 -49.60 -10.48 9.38
CA TRP A 22 -49.10 -9.19 9.86
C TRP A 22 -47.65 -8.92 9.44
N TRP A 23 -46.79 -9.94 9.44
CA TRP A 23 -45.39 -9.85 8.98
C TRP A 23 -45.30 -9.59 7.47
N ILE A 24 -46.13 -10.27 6.67
CA ILE A 24 -46.18 -10.06 5.20
C ILE A 24 -46.70 -8.66 4.85
N ARG A 25 -47.71 -8.16 5.58
CA ARG A 25 -48.28 -6.82 5.34
C ARG A 25 -47.36 -5.65 5.73
N ARG A 26 -46.30 -5.88 6.50
CA ARG A 26 -45.30 -4.87 6.89
C ARG A 26 -44.06 -4.81 5.99
N ARG A 27 -43.96 -5.64 4.95
CA ARG A 27 -42.92 -5.49 3.95
C ARG A 27 -43.32 -4.35 3.01
N GLU A 28 -42.83 -3.15 3.30
CA GLU A 28 -42.73 -2.13 2.26
C GLU A 28 -41.85 -2.67 1.12
N PRO A 29 -42.25 -2.48 -0.15
CA PRO A 29 -41.39 -2.82 -1.26
C PRO A 29 -40.07 -2.03 -1.12
N PRO A 30 -38.92 -2.61 -1.45
CA PRO A 30 -37.65 -1.89 -1.38
C PRO A 30 -37.76 -0.64 -2.25
N THR A 31 -37.74 0.53 -1.62
CA THR A 31 -37.69 1.82 -2.30
C THR A 31 -36.46 1.81 -3.19
N SER A 32 -36.68 1.83 -4.51
CA SER A 32 -35.61 1.95 -5.49
C SER A 32 -34.81 3.22 -5.16
N THR A 33 -33.61 3.05 -4.63
CA THR A 33 -32.68 4.16 -4.43
C THR A 33 -32.41 4.77 -5.80
N PRO A 34 -32.67 6.07 -6.03
CA PRO A 34 -32.30 6.69 -7.29
C PRO A 34 -30.79 6.55 -7.46
N LEU A 35 -30.37 6.04 -8.62
CA LEU A 35 -28.97 6.04 -9.03
C LEU A 35 -28.51 7.50 -9.07
N PHE A 36 -27.63 7.87 -8.16
CA PHE A 36 -26.93 9.15 -8.23
C PHE A 36 -26.08 9.12 -9.51
N VAL A 37 -26.53 9.82 -10.55
CA VAL A 37 -25.68 10.19 -11.67
C VAL A 37 -24.73 11.26 -11.11
N VAL A 38 -23.50 10.84 -10.80
CA VAL A 38 -22.43 11.78 -10.48
C VAL A 38 -22.05 12.45 -11.80
N GLU A 39 -22.50 13.69 -12.00
CA GLU A 39 -21.97 14.51 -13.08
C GLU A 39 -20.45 14.66 -12.90
N PRO A 40 -19.65 14.56 -13.97
CA PRO A 40 -18.21 14.72 -13.88
C PRO A 40 -17.93 16.15 -13.42
N THR A 41 -17.53 16.27 -12.15
CA THR A 41 -17.12 17.55 -11.58
C THR A 41 -15.93 18.04 -12.40
N ALA A 42 -16.03 19.23 -12.99
CA ALA A 42 -14.92 19.88 -13.68
C ALA A 42 -13.67 19.83 -12.79
N ALA A 43 -12.54 19.40 -13.37
CA ALA A 43 -11.29 19.17 -12.64
C ALA A 43 -10.89 20.42 -11.86
N ILE A 44 -11.06 20.38 -10.54
CA ILE A 44 -10.48 21.37 -9.64
C ILE A 44 -8.95 21.20 -9.78
N PRO A 45 -8.19 22.25 -10.14
CA PRO A 45 -6.75 22.15 -10.12
C PRO A 45 -6.32 21.75 -8.71
N VAL A 46 -5.62 20.62 -8.58
CA VAL A 46 -5.18 20.07 -7.29
C VAL A 46 -4.26 21.09 -6.65
N ARG A 47 -4.80 21.96 -5.79
CA ARG A 47 -4.08 23.07 -5.17
C ARG A 47 -2.96 22.61 -4.22
N ASN A 48 -2.83 21.31 -3.96
CA ASN A 48 -1.88 20.72 -3.02
C ASN A 48 -1.26 19.43 -3.58
N ALA A 49 -0.80 19.41 -4.83
CA ALA A 49 -0.07 18.25 -5.36
C ALA A 49 1.21 17.99 -4.53
N LEU A 50 1.65 16.73 -4.44
CA LEU A 50 2.81 16.33 -3.66
C LEU A 50 4.02 17.17 -4.04
N ALA A 51 4.38 18.08 -3.14
CA ALA A 51 5.52 18.97 -3.29
C ALA A 51 6.45 18.76 -2.10
N PHE A 52 7.61 18.15 -2.33
CA PHE A 52 8.64 18.08 -1.30
C PHE A 52 9.13 19.49 -1.00
N GLY A 53 8.65 20.03 0.12
CA GLY A 53 8.97 21.36 0.65
C GLY A 53 10.00 21.32 1.77
N ALA A 54 10.29 20.13 2.32
CA ALA A 54 11.29 19.93 3.35
C ALA A 54 11.94 18.55 3.24
N TRP A 55 13.13 18.42 3.84
CA TRP A 55 13.80 17.14 4.04
C TRP A 55 13.22 16.41 5.27
N PRO A 56 13.18 15.07 5.29
CA PRO A 56 12.55 14.32 6.38
C PRO A 56 13.37 14.34 7.69
N THR A 57 14.59 14.87 7.65
CA THR A 57 15.50 15.02 8.80
C THR A 57 16.32 16.32 8.63
N PRO A 58 17.12 16.76 9.61
CA PRO A 58 18.03 17.91 9.42
C PRO A 58 19.11 17.70 8.36
N ARG A 59 19.25 16.47 7.83
CA ARG A 59 20.18 16.13 6.76
C ARG A 59 19.58 16.52 5.41
N THR A 60 20.15 17.54 4.79
CA THR A 60 19.65 18.17 3.55
C THR A 60 20.41 17.76 2.29
N ASN A 61 21.44 16.92 2.42
CA ASN A 61 22.33 16.51 1.32
C ASN A 61 22.08 15.06 0.87
N LEU A 62 20.82 14.58 0.92
CA LEU A 62 20.49 13.19 0.57
C LEU A 62 20.76 12.83 -0.90
N LEU A 63 20.82 13.83 -1.78
CA LEU A 63 21.12 13.68 -3.21
C LEU A 63 22.59 13.89 -3.57
N ALA A 64 23.44 14.23 -2.59
CA ALA A 64 24.88 14.19 -2.81
C ALA A 64 25.34 12.74 -3.04
N ASP A 65 26.59 12.55 -3.47
CA ASP A 65 27.16 11.22 -3.66
C ASP A 65 26.88 10.34 -2.43
N VAL A 66 26.36 9.13 -2.68
CA VAL A 66 26.00 8.18 -1.62
C VAL A 66 27.28 7.81 -0.87
N GLN A 67 27.43 8.35 0.34
CA GLN A 67 28.63 8.20 1.15
C GLN A 67 28.30 7.59 2.52
N VAL A 68 29.33 7.00 3.15
CA VAL A 68 29.24 6.43 4.50
C VAL A 68 28.77 7.50 5.49
N GLY A 69 27.81 7.14 6.34
CA GLY A 69 27.28 8.03 7.38
C GLY A 69 26.14 8.95 6.92
N LEU A 70 25.79 8.96 5.64
CA LEU A 70 24.57 9.57 5.12
C LEU A 70 23.36 8.64 5.33
N PHE A 71 23.54 7.37 5.00
CA PHE A 71 22.57 6.31 5.17
C PHE A 71 23.05 5.28 6.20
N GLN A 72 22.09 4.60 6.84
CA GLN A 72 22.35 3.62 7.89
C GLN A 72 22.20 2.20 7.35
N PRO A 73 23.29 1.49 7.03
CA PRO A 73 23.19 0.13 6.53
C PRO A 73 22.66 -0.84 7.58
N THR A 74 22.19 -1.99 7.09
CA THR A 74 21.84 -3.15 7.90
C THR A 74 23.08 -3.74 8.59
N ALA A 75 22.92 -4.85 9.31
CA ALA A 75 24.03 -5.49 10.03
C ALA A 75 25.15 -5.99 9.10
N SER A 76 24.91 -6.08 7.79
CA SER A 76 25.94 -6.41 6.80
C SER A 76 27.02 -5.33 6.64
N GLY A 77 26.73 -4.09 7.03
CA GLY A 77 27.61 -2.93 6.80
C GLY A 77 27.63 -2.42 5.36
N GLN A 78 26.94 -3.09 4.42
CA GLN A 78 26.88 -2.68 3.01
C GLN A 78 25.92 -1.50 2.85
N LEU A 79 26.43 -0.39 2.33
CA LEU A 79 25.70 0.89 2.22
C LEU A 79 24.41 0.75 1.41
N GLU A 80 24.47 -0.06 0.35
CA GLU A 80 23.34 -0.35 -0.54
C GLU A 80 22.16 -0.92 0.25
N SER A 81 22.39 -1.66 1.34
CA SER A 81 21.32 -2.24 2.16
C SER A 81 20.43 -1.21 2.87
N ALA A 82 20.86 0.06 2.88
CA ALA A 82 20.10 1.21 3.37
C ALA A 82 19.26 1.90 2.27
N LEU A 83 19.44 1.54 1.01
CA LEU A 83 18.80 2.19 -0.14
C LEU A 83 17.55 1.42 -0.60
N TYR A 84 16.75 2.03 -1.47
CA TYR A 84 15.57 1.37 -2.04
C TYR A 84 15.96 0.21 -2.98
N GLY A 85 15.14 -0.84 -3.04
CA GLY A 85 15.26 -1.91 -4.04
C GLY A 85 15.65 -3.28 -3.49
N SER A 86 16.05 -4.20 -4.37
CA SER A 86 16.48 -5.56 -4.01
C SER A 86 17.91 -5.64 -3.44
N VAL A 87 18.15 -4.89 -2.36
CA VAL A 87 19.49 -4.59 -1.81
C VAL A 87 19.76 -5.19 -0.43
N ARG A 88 18.79 -5.93 0.13
CA ARG A 88 18.91 -6.59 1.43
C ARG A 88 18.96 -8.10 1.31
N THR A 89 19.25 -8.77 2.42
CA THR A 89 19.18 -10.22 2.56
C THR A 89 18.18 -10.60 3.63
N GLY A 90 17.24 -11.48 3.30
CA GLY A 90 16.34 -12.15 4.23
C GLY A 90 16.78 -13.58 4.51
N SER A 91 16.21 -14.19 5.56
CA SER A 91 16.41 -15.61 5.87
C SER A 91 15.06 -16.26 6.13
N SER A 92 14.80 -17.42 5.51
CA SER A 92 13.62 -18.24 5.77
C SER A 92 14.00 -19.72 5.66
N GLY A 93 13.61 -20.51 6.66
CA GLY A 93 13.95 -21.94 6.73
C GLY A 93 15.47 -22.21 6.67
N GLY A 94 16.30 -21.30 7.20
CA GLY A 94 17.76 -21.41 7.16
C GLY A 94 18.40 -21.01 5.82
N ARG A 95 17.62 -20.59 4.82
CA ARG A 95 18.13 -20.14 3.51
C ARG A 95 18.13 -18.62 3.40
N ILE A 96 19.29 -18.08 3.05
CA ILE A 96 19.46 -16.66 2.73
C ILE A 96 18.89 -16.41 1.32
N HIS A 97 18.13 -15.32 1.18
CA HIS A 97 17.57 -14.90 -0.09
C HIS A 97 17.61 -13.37 -0.21
N PRO A 98 17.66 -12.80 -1.43
CA PRO A 98 17.52 -11.36 -1.61
C PRO A 98 16.20 -10.85 -1.03
N SER A 99 16.21 -9.68 -0.39
CA SER A 99 15.04 -9.02 0.18
C SER A 99 14.94 -7.60 -0.35
N PHE A 100 13.70 -7.17 -0.57
CA PHE A 100 13.41 -5.80 -0.99
C PHE A 100 13.43 -4.84 0.19
N HIS A 101 13.82 -3.59 -0.07
CA HIS A 101 13.72 -2.46 0.83
C HIS A 101 12.80 -1.41 0.20
N GLU A 102 11.65 -1.15 0.83
CA GLU A 102 10.58 -0.28 0.30
C GLU A 102 10.87 1.23 0.43
N GLY A 103 12.02 1.60 1.01
CA GLY A 103 12.37 2.98 1.31
C GLY A 103 13.87 3.18 1.45
N ILE A 104 14.24 4.20 2.21
CA ILE A 104 15.64 4.52 2.55
C ILE A 104 15.83 4.64 4.05
N ASP A 105 17.02 4.27 4.53
CA ASP A 105 17.40 4.39 5.94
C ASP A 105 18.37 5.56 6.14
N ILE A 106 17.88 6.69 6.62
CA ILE A 106 18.66 7.92 6.80
C ILE A 106 19.34 7.88 8.17
N ALA A 107 20.66 8.06 8.18
CA ALA A 107 21.45 8.04 9.41
C ALA A 107 21.35 9.37 10.19
N PRO A 108 21.40 9.32 11.54
CA PRO A 108 21.36 10.52 12.37
C PRO A 108 22.61 11.38 12.18
N LEU A 109 22.43 12.69 12.26
CA LEU A 109 23.49 13.70 12.37
C LEU A 109 23.96 13.87 13.81
N ALA A 110 23.06 13.75 14.79
CA ALA A 110 23.36 14.02 16.18
C ALA A 110 22.99 12.86 17.09
N ARG A 111 23.90 12.53 18.02
CA ARG A 111 23.68 11.55 19.08
C ARG A 111 23.90 12.15 20.46
N ASP A 112 23.23 11.60 21.47
CA ASP A 112 23.48 11.90 22.88
C ASP A 112 24.66 11.10 23.44
N ARG A 113 24.99 11.30 24.73
CA ARG A 113 26.10 10.58 25.41
C ARG A 113 25.87 9.07 25.54
N SER A 114 24.62 8.61 25.42
CA SER A 114 24.26 7.18 25.39
C SER A 114 24.18 6.63 23.96
N GLY A 115 24.58 7.41 22.95
CA GLY A 115 24.54 7.04 21.54
C GLY A 115 23.16 7.14 20.89
N ARG A 116 22.11 7.61 21.56
CA ARG A 116 20.76 7.71 20.99
C ARG A 116 20.68 8.87 20.00
N ALA A 117 19.97 8.67 18.89
CA ALA A 117 19.69 9.74 17.94
C ALA A 117 18.89 10.89 18.60
N ARG A 118 19.25 12.11 18.24
CA ARG A 118 18.58 13.36 18.70
C ARG A 118 17.80 14.05 17.60
N ASP A 119 18.00 13.63 16.37
CA ASP A 119 17.46 14.27 15.19
C ASP A 119 15.92 14.32 15.24
N PRO A 120 15.30 15.51 15.09
CA PRO A 120 13.88 15.58 14.79
C PRO A 120 13.60 14.97 13.42
N VAL A 121 12.41 14.42 13.26
CA VAL A 121 11.88 13.94 11.98
C VAL A 121 10.80 14.92 11.52
N PHE A 122 10.89 15.34 10.26
CA PHE A 122 10.00 16.34 9.69
C PHE A 122 9.09 15.74 8.61
N THR A 123 7.92 16.33 8.42
CA THR A 123 7.08 16.08 7.25
C THR A 123 7.77 16.61 5.99
N VAL A 124 7.75 15.85 4.89
CA VAL A 124 8.37 16.31 3.64
C VAL A 124 7.48 17.22 2.80
N ALA A 125 6.16 17.14 3.01
CA ALA A 125 5.13 17.83 2.25
C ALA A 125 3.88 18.05 3.12
N ASP A 126 3.05 19.01 2.71
CA ASP A 126 1.73 19.22 3.29
C ASP A 126 0.88 17.96 3.14
N GLY A 127 0.08 17.62 4.15
CA GLY A 127 -0.72 16.41 4.12
C GLY A 127 -1.61 16.22 5.33
N ARG A 128 -2.06 14.98 5.52
CA ARG A 128 -2.88 14.56 6.65
C ARG A 128 -2.28 13.34 7.31
N VAL A 129 -2.22 13.34 8.64
CA VAL A 129 -1.86 12.15 9.40
C VAL A 129 -2.97 11.12 9.28
N VAL A 130 -2.65 9.92 8.78
CA VAL A 130 -3.61 8.82 8.66
C VAL A 130 -3.33 7.67 9.61
N LEU A 131 -2.09 7.58 10.11
CA LEU A 131 -1.69 6.62 11.13
C LEU A 131 -0.58 7.19 12.01
N ALA A 132 -0.69 6.98 13.32
CA ALA A 132 0.37 7.26 14.28
C ALA A 132 0.51 6.08 15.26
N ASN A 133 1.34 5.09 14.91
CA ASN A 133 1.59 3.94 15.76
C ASN A 133 2.65 4.28 16.82
N ARG A 134 2.22 4.42 18.07
CA ARG A 134 3.09 4.75 19.22
C ARG A 134 3.69 3.54 19.92
N HIS A 135 3.37 2.33 19.46
CA HIS A 135 3.75 1.09 20.12
C HIS A 135 4.70 0.27 19.23
N ALA A 136 5.98 0.21 19.62
CA ALA A 136 7.04 -0.47 18.88
C ALA A 136 6.69 -1.92 18.50
N GLY A 137 6.10 -2.68 19.43
CA GLY A 137 5.79 -4.10 19.23
C GLY A 137 4.67 -4.40 18.22
N ASN A 138 3.93 -3.39 17.73
CA ASN A 138 2.81 -3.62 16.82
C ASN A 138 3.24 -3.80 15.35
N SER A 139 4.48 -3.47 15.00
CA SER A 139 4.93 -3.47 13.61
C SER A 139 6.44 -3.63 13.48
N ASN A 140 6.89 -4.20 12.36
CA ASN A 140 8.29 -4.16 11.96
C ASN A 140 8.79 -2.73 11.73
N TYR A 141 7.92 -1.77 11.45
CA TYR A 141 8.27 -0.34 11.41
C TYR A 141 8.54 0.24 12.80
N GLY A 142 8.20 -0.45 13.88
CA GLY A 142 8.35 0.07 15.23
C GLY A 142 7.34 1.18 15.53
N VAL A 143 7.82 2.28 16.12
CA VAL A 143 7.02 3.51 16.24
C VAL A 143 7.09 4.26 14.90
N TYR A 144 5.95 4.56 14.30
CA TYR A 144 5.90 5.17 12.97
C TYR A 144 4.65 6.01 12.72
N VAL A 145 4.76 6.91 11.74
CA VAL A 145 3.68 7.77 11.25
C VAL A 145 3.50 7.54 9.75
N VAL A 146 2.25 7.51 9.30
CA VAL A 146 1.91 7.57 7.87
C VAL A 146 1.10 8.83 7.63
N LEU A 147 1.47 9.56 6.58
CA LEU A 147 0.76 10.72 6.07
C LEU A 147 0.20 10.39 4.69
N THR A 148 -0.93 11.01 4.34
CA THR A 148 -1.39 11.09 2.95
C THR A 148 -1.27 12.51 2.40
N HIS A 149 -1.06 12.57 1.09
CA HIS A 149 -0.86 13.78 0.32
C HIS A 149 -1.72 13.72 -0.94
N ALA A 150 -2.26 14.86 -1.37
CA ALA A 150 -2.85 14.93 -2.69
C ALA A 150 -1.73 14.96 -3.74
N ASP A 151 -1.94 14.31 -4.88
CA ASP A 151 -1.05 14.34 -6.04
C ASP A 151 -1.91 14.34 -7.31
N ALA A 152 -1.31 14.66 -8.46
CA ALA A 152 -1.98 14.48 -9.76
C ALA A 152 -2.42 13.02 -9.98
N LEU A 153 -1.70 12.06 -9.41
CA LEU A 153 -2.04 10.64 -9.45
C LEU A 153 -3.34 10.30 -8.70
N GLY A 154 -3.63 11.03 -7.61
CA GLY A 154 -4.56 10.64 -6.56
C GLY A 154 -3.93 10.78 -5.17
N GLU A 155 -4.50 10.13 -4.15
CA GLU A 155 -3.93 10.15 -2.80
C GLU A 155 -2.71 9.20 -2.70
N VAL A 156 -1.58 9.76 -2.25
CA VAL A 156 -0.29 9.07 -2.11
C VAL A 156 0.19 9.16 -0.66
N TYR A 157 1.08 8.26 -0.24
CA TYR A 157 1.53 8.22 1.16
C TYR A 157 3.01 8.59 1.32
N THR A 158 3.35 9.08 2.51
CA THR A 158 4.71 9.02 3.05
C THR A 158 4.71 8.31 4.41
N LEU A 159 5.76 7.54 4.69
CA LEU A 159 5.90 6.76 5.94
C LEU A 159 7.22 7.12 6.62
N TYR A 160 7.15 7.32 7.94
CA TYR A 160 8.28 7.72 8.79
C TYR A 160 8.38 6.75 9.97
N ALA A 161 9.36 5.84 9.93
CA ALA A 161 9.45 4.72 10.86
C ALA A 161 10.68 4.75 11.77
N HIS A 162 10.68 3.81 12.71
CA HIS A 162 11.72 3.59 13.71
C HIS A 162 11.92 4.77 14.66
N LEU A 163 10.88 5.59 14.85
CA LEU A 163 10.93 6.77 15.71
C LEU A 163 11.17 6.37 17.17
N ALA A 164 11.83 7.22 17.94
CA ALA A 164 11.94 7.06 19.39
C ALA A 164 10.62 7.44 20.07
N ASP A 165 10.00 8.49 19.56
CA ASP A 165 8.73 9.05 20.02
C ASP A 165 8.07 9.85 18.89
N ILE A 166 6.76 10.04 19.01
CA ILE A 166 5.95 10.86 18.11
C ILE A 166 5.47 12.07 18.92
N ASP A 167 5.52 13.26 18.33
CA ASP A 167 5.03 14.49 18.96
C ASP A 167 3.54 14.34 19.37
N ARG A 168 3.14 14.90 20.51
CA ARG A 168 1.79 14.72 21.08
C ARG A 168 0.67 15.34 20.23
N ALA A 169 1.00 16.31 19.38
CA ALA A 169 0.06 16.92 18.44
C ALA A 169 -0.27 15.99 17.26
N ILE A 170 0.64 15.07 16.91
CA ILE A 170 0.47 14.16 15.77
C ILE A 170 -0.50 13.03 16.12
N ARG A 171 -1.66 13.07 15.46
CA ARG A 171 -2.80 12.16 15.65
C ARG A 171 -3.49 11.97 14.31
N PRO A 172 -4.15 10.83 14.06
CA PRO A 172 -4.99 10.66 12.87
C PRO A 172 -5.92 11.85 12.63
N ASP A 173 -6.13 12.15 11.35
CA ASP A 173 -6.89 13.27 10.79
C ASP A 173 -6.29 14.67 10.95
N HIS A 174 -5.18 14.80 11.69
CA HIS A 174 -4.48 16.07 11.85
C HIS A 174 -3.83 16.53 10.54
N PRO A 175 -4.12 17.76 10.05
CA PRO A 175 -3.39 18.34 8.94
C PRO A 175 -1.97 18.71 9.37
N VAL A 176 -1.01 18.57 8.46
CA VAL A 176 0.39 18.93 8.69
C VAL A 176 0.91 19.71 7.50
N GLU A 177 1.76 20.69 7.76
CA GLU A 177 2.51 21.44 6.75
C GLU A 177 3.89 20.81 6.55
N ALA A 178 4.53 21.02 5.41
CA ALA A 178 5.91 20.62 5.15
C ALA A 178 6.86 21.23 6.20
N GLY A 179 7.78 20.42 6.73
CA GLY A 179 8.73 20.83 7.76
C GLY A 179 8.21 20.74 9.20
N ALA A 180 6.94 20.39 9.41
CA ALA A 180 6.40 20.15 10.75
C ALA A 180 7.11 18.97 11.44
N VAL A 181 7.36 19.10 12.75
CA VAL A 181 8.01 18.04 13.54
C VAL A 181 7.03 16.90 13.80
N LEU A 182 7.35 15.70 13.33
CA LEU A 182 6.58 14.48 13.60
C LEU A 182 6.97 13.83 14.92
N GLY A 183 8.23 13.96 15.31
CA GLY A 183 8.80 13.27 16.45
C GLY A 183 10.32 13.21 16.34
N ARG A 184 10.92 12.19 16.96
CA ARG A 184 12.37 12.05 17.02
C ARG A 184 12.82 10.71 16.46
N MET A 185 13.93 10.71 15.73
CA MET A 185 14.57 9.51 15.19
C MET A 185 14.94 8.52 16.33
N GLY A 186 14.78 7.23 16.08
CA GLY A 186 15.01 6.19 17.09
C GLY A 186 15.57 4.89 16.54
N SER A 187 15.26 3.81 17.24
CA SER A 187 15.66 2.43 16.90
C SER A 187 14.61 1.46 17.47
N THR A 188 13.36 1.66 17.07
CA THR A 188 12.20 0.92 17.59
C THR A 188 11.58 -0.19 16.73
N PRO A 189 12.17 -0.68 15.59
CA PRO A 189 11.60 -1.84 14.90
C PRO A 189 11.32 -3.02 15.85
N SER A 190 10.34 -3.87 15.50
CA SER A 190 9.97 -5.04 16.32
C SER A 190 11.14 -6.02 16.54
N HIS A 191 12.08 -6.07 15.60
CA HIS A 191 13.34 -6.80 15.72
C HIS A 191 14.43 -5.89 16.32
N ILE A 192 15.30 -6.48 17.14
CA ILE A 192 16.33 -5.74 17.87
C ILE A 192 17.31 -5.08 16.89
N VAL A 193 17.20 -3.76 16.76
CA VAL A 193 18.22 -2.90 16.16
C VAL A 193 18.94 -2.17 17.28
N PRO A 194 20.29 -2.26 17.36
CA PRO A 194 21.05 -1.58 18.40
C PRO A 194 20.96 -0.07 18.20
N VAL A 195 21.03 0.68 19.31
CA VAL A 195 20.98 2.15 19.31
C VAL A 195 22.04 2.79 18.40
N SER A 196 23.21 2.15 18.25
CA SER A 196 24.26 2.59 17.31
C SER A 196 23.81 2.60 15.84
N ARG A 197 22.74 1.86 15.51
CA ARG A 197 22.11 1.81 14.18
C ARG A 197 20.74 2.49 14.16
N SER A 198 20.48 3.45 15.06
CA SER A 198 19.33 4.36 14.91
C SER A 198 19.31 4.99 13.52
N HIS A 199 18.13 5.08 12.93
CA HIS A 199 17.87 5.69 11.62
C HIS A 199 16.41 6.08 11.48
N LEU A 200 16.13 6.93 10.50
CA LEU A 200 14.78 7.09 9.97
C LEU A 200 14.63 6.16 8.78
N HIS A 201 13.66 5.27 8.83
CA HIS A 201 13.20 4.57 7.64
C HIS A 201 12.08 5.41 6.98
N PHE A 202 12.30 5.81 5.73
CA PHE A 202 11.44 6.73 4.99
C PHE A 202 10.95 6.10 3.68
N GLU A 203 9.64 6.12 3.45
CA GLU A 203 9.01 5.62 2.22
C GLU A 203 8.09 6.69 1.61
N VAL A 204 7.91 6.62 0.29
CA VAL A 204 6.90 7.36 -0.47
C VAL A 204 6.25 6.37 -1.44
N GLY A 205 4.94 6.42 -1.64
CA GLY A 205 4.32 5.55 -2.65
C GLY A 205 2.81 5.56 -2.68
N VAL A 206 2.24 4.42 -3.10
CA VAL A 206 0.79 4.23 -3.29
C VAL A 206 0.22 3.18 -2.34
N VAL A 207 -1.08 3.30 -2.08
CA VAL A 207 -1.86 2.30 -1.34
C VAL A 207 -2.47 1.33 -2.34
N LEU A 208 -2.33 0.03 -2.14
CA LEU A 208 -2.73 -1.00 -3.10
C LEU A 208 -4.25 -1.20 -3.15
N ASN A 209 -4.91 -1.31 -2.00
CA ASN A 209 -6.35 -1.54 -1.93
C ASN A 209 -6.98 -0.81 -0.72
N SER A 210 -8.03 -0.02 -0.96
CA SER A 210 -8.73 0.75 0.09
C SER A 210 -9.51 -0.13 1.08
N ALA A 211 -9.91 -1.34 0.67
CA ALA A 211 -10.61 -2.33 1.48
C ALA A 211 -9.66 -3.32 2.19
N PHE A 212 -8.37 -3.02 2.30
CA PHE A 212 -7.37 -3.91 2.92
C PHE A 212 -7.73 -4.37 4.32
N GLU A 213 -8.31 -3.51 5.16
CA GLU A 213 -8.70 -3.89 6.52
C GLU A 213 -9.73 -5.03 6.51
N ARG A 214 -10.68 -4.99 5.56
CA ARG A 214 -11.67 -6.06 5.36
C ARG A 214 -11.01 -7.33 4.82
N TRP A 215 -10.11 -7.20 3.85
CA TRP A 215 -9.31 -8.33 3.35
C TRP A 215 -8.56 -9.02 4.50
N TRP A 216 -7.90 -8.23 5.36
CA TRP A 216 -7.17 -8.73 6.51
C TRP A 216 -8.08 -9.46 7.50
N ALA A 217 -9.24 -8.89 7.83
CA ALA A 217 -10.19 -9.52 8.73
C ALA A 217 -10.64 -10.90 8.23
N VAL A 218 -10.78 -11.07 6.91
CA VAL A 218 -11.15 -12.35 6.28
C VAL A 218 -9.97 -13.33 6.26
N ARG A 219 -8.78 -12.90 5.82
CA ARG A 219 -7.61 -13.78 5.63
C ARG A 219 -6.84 -14.08 6.93
N HIS A 220 -6.95 -13.21 7.93
CA HIS A 220 -6.17 -13.25 9.16
C HIS A 220 -7.05 -13.13 10.41
N LYS A 221 -8.14 -13.90 10.48
CA LYS A 221 -9.16 -13.89 11.57
C LYS A 221 -8.61 -13.87 13.01
N LYS A 222 -7.40 -14.38 13.25
CA LYS A 222 -6.77 -14.47 14.57
C LYS A 222 -5.82 -13.31 14.89
N ASN A 223 -5.50 -12.47 13.92
CA ASN A 223 -4.56 -11.37 14.07
C ASN A 223 -5.31 -10.05 13.91
N ARG A 224 -5.25 -9.18 14.92
CA ARG A 224 -5.84 -7.85 14.82
C ARG A 224 -4.97 -6.97 13.91
N ASN A 225 -5.58 -6.31 12.93
CA ASN A 225 -4.93 -5.22 12.22
C ASN A 225 -5.04 -3.93 13.05
N SER A 226 -3.92 -3.38 13.50
CA SER A 226 -3.88 -2.09 14.20
C SER A 226 -3.51 -0.91 13.30
N HIS A 227 -3.39 -1.15 11.99
CA HIS A 227 -2.81 -0.22 11.02
C HIS A 227 -3.81 0.19 9.93
N GLY A 228 -5.06 -0.32 10.00
CA GLY A 228 -6.11 -0.03 9.01
C GLY A 228 -5.63 -0.34 7.58
N PRO A 229 -5.94 0.51 6.59
CA PRO A 229 -5.46 0.34 5.23
C PRO A 229 -3.95 0.65 5.07
N PHE A 230 -3.27 1.21 6.07
CA PHE A 230 -1.86 1.59 6.00
C PHE A 230 -0.92 0.51 6.58
N HIS A 231 -1.33 -0.75 6.48
CA HIS A 231 -0.46 -1.89 6.77
C HIS A 231 0.63 -2.02 5.69
N GLY A 232 1.87 -2.33 6.06
CA GLY A 232 3.00 -2.44 5.11
C GLY A 232 2.88 -3.52 4.01
N TRP A 233 1.80 -4.31 3.98
CA TRP A 233 1.49 -5.20 2.85
C TRP A 233 0.64 -4.52 1.79
N ASN A 234 -0.06 -3.45 2.18
CA ASN A 234 -0.89 -2.63 1.34
C ASN A 234 -0.16 -1.39 0.82
N LEU A 235 1.03 -1.08 1.36
CA LEU A 235 1.86 0.04 0.95
C LEU A 235 2.88 -0.46 -0.08
N GLN A 236 2.98 0.23 -1.22
CA GLN A 236 3.99 -0.06 -2.25
C GLN A 236 4.84 1.19 -2.46
N GLY A 237 6.12 1.10 -2.06
CA GLY A 237 7.06 2.22 -2.10
C GLY A 237 7.72 2.40 -3.46
N CYS A 238 8.14 3.62 -3.76
CA CYS A 238 9.05 3.98 -4.84
C CYS A 238 10.32 4.61 -4.26
N ASP A 239 11.39 4.67 -5.05
CA ASP A 239 12.69 5.15 -4.62
C ASP A 239 12.62 6.64 -4.20
N PRO A 240 12.72 6.96 -2.89
CA PRO A 240 12.61 8.34 -2.42
C PRO A 240 13.73 9.24 -2.96
N LEU A 241 14.93 8.71 -3.22
CA LEU A 241 16.04 9.51 -3.76
C LEU A 241 15.76 9.92 -5.20
N ARG A 242 15.21 9.01 -6.02
CA ARG A 242 14.78 9.37 -7.38
C ARG A 242 13.65 10.39 -7.37
N LEU A 243 12.71 10.28 -6.43
CA LEU A 243 11.64 11.27 -6.30
C LEU A 243 12.16 12.66 -5.94
N PHE A 244 13.09 12.75 -4.97
CA PHE A 244 13.71 14.03 -4.62
C PHE A 244 14.49 14.62 -5.81
N ALA A 245 15.26 13.80 -6.53
CA ALA A 245 16.00 14.25 -7.73
C ALA A 245 15.05 14.69 -8.86
N ASP A 246 13.93 14.00 -9.05
CA ASP A 246 12.92 14.37 -10.03
C ASP A 246 12.23 15.68 -9.68
N ARG A 247 11.98 15.92 -8.39
CA ARG A 247 11.47 17.20 -7.90
C ARG A 247 12.48 18.33 -8.14
N GLU A 248 13.77 18.13 -7.90
CA GLU A 248 14.81 19.14 -8.19
C GLU A 248 14.88 19.46 -9.69
N ARG A 249 14.79 18.45 -10.56
CA ARG A 249 14.79 18.67 -12.03
C ARG A 249 13.52 19.35 -12.55
N ARG A 250 12.35 18.94 -12.08
CA ARG A 250 11.05 19.34 -12.67
C ARG A 250 10.45 20.57 -11.99
N GLY A 251 10.90 20.92 -10.79
CA GLY A 251 10.26 21.96 -10.00
C GLY A 251 8.77 21.68 -9.85
N HIS A 252 7.92 22.69 -10.06
CA HIS A 252 6.46 22.60 -9.89
C HIS A 252 5.75 21.63 -10.86
N ALA A 253 6.43 21.16 -11.91
CA ALA A 253 5.89 20.15 -12.82
C ALA A 253 6.04 18.71 -12.29
N PHE A 254 6.70 18.51 -11.16
CA PHE A 254 6.80 17.20 -10.51
C PHE A 254 5.42 16.72 -10.03
N SER A 255 5.16 15.43 -10.22
CA SER A 255 4.08 14.68 -9.57
C SER A 255 4.49 13.23 -9.46
N LEU A 256 3.90 12.49 -8.51
CA LEU A 256 4.13 11.05 -8.44
C LEU A 256 3.60 10.35 -9.71
N LEU A 257 2.49 10.83 -10.29
CA LEU A 257 1.98 10.33 -11.56
C LEU A 257 3.06 10.32 -12.66
N THR A 258 3.68 11.48 -12.92
CA THR A 258 4.67 11.57 -13.99
C THR A 258 5.90 10.72 -13.70
N HIS A 259 6.30 10.57 -12.44
CA HIS A 259 7.37 9.67 -12.02
C HIS A 259 7.00 8.19 -12.31
N LEU A 260 5.82 7.73 -11.87
CA LEU A 260 5.40 6.34 -12.08
C LEU A 260 5.26 6.00 -13.58
N LEU A 261 4.80 6.95 -14.41
CA LEU A 261 4.70 6.76 -15.84
C LEU A 261 6.07 6.59 -16.53
N GLU A 262 7.17 6.93 -15.88
CA GLU A 262 8.53 6.79 -16.41
C GLU A 262 9.31 5.63 -15.76
N LEU A 263 8.74 4.99 -14.74
CA LEU A 263 9.39 3.85 -14.09
C LEU A 263 9.54 2.68 -15.08
N PRO A 264 10.68 1.96 -15.03
CA PRO A 264 10.86 0.76 -15.81
C PRO A 264 9.88 -0.32 -15.37
N VAL A 265 9.36 -1.07 -16.35
CA VAL A 265 8.48 -2.20 -16.11
C VAL A 265 9.32 -3.42 -15.77
N ALA A 266 9.11 -3.99 -14.58
CA ALA A 266 9.79 -5.20 -14.15
C ALA A 266 9.13 -6.46 -14.72
N PHE A 267 7.81 -6.48 -14.80
CA PHE A 267 7.06 -7.56 -15.45
C PHE A 267 5.67 -7.09 -15.88
N GLU A 268 5.10 -7.79 -16.87
CA GLU A 268 3.70 -7.67 -17.23
C GLU A 268 2.95 -8.94 -16.87
N ILE A 269 1.74 -8.77 -16.36
CA ILE A 269 0.87 -9.87 -15.96
C ILE A 269 -0.51 -9.72 -16.56
N LEU A 270 -1.02 -10.81 -17.10
CA LEU A 270 -2.38 -10.95 -17.60
C LEU A 270 -3.24 -11.57 -16.50
N ILE A 271 -4.30 -10.86 -16.11
CA ILE A 271 -5.14 -11.19 -14.95
C ILE A 271 -6.57 -11.41 -15.42
N PRO A 272 -7.14 -12.61 -15.22
CA PRO A 272 -8.56 -12.83 -15.40
C PRO A 272 -9.33 -12.12 -14.29
N ALA A 273 -10.34 -11.36 -14.65
CA ALA A 273 -11.10 -10.54 -13.73
C ALA A 273 -12.54 -10.32 -14.22
N THR A 274 -13.47 -10.18 -13.28
CA THR A 274 -14.86 -9.77 -13.55
C THR A 274 -15.12 -8.30 -13.23
N HIS A 275 -14.16 -7.64 -12.61
CA HIS A 275 -14.19 -6.24 -12.23
C HIS A 275 -12.77 -5.67 -12.27
N LEU A 276 -12.68 -4.35 -12.40
CA LEU A 276 -11.41 -3.64 -12.26
C LEU A 276 -11.09 -3.47 -10.75
N PRO A 277 -9.84 -3.64 -10.29
CA PRO A 277 -9.51 -3.42 -8.88
C PRO A 277 -9.71 -1.95 -8.49
N ASP A 278 -10.01 -1.70 -7.21
CA ASP A 278 -10.24 -0.35 -6.67
C ASP A 278 -9.07 0.61 -6.96
N TYR A 279 -7.86 0.06 -7.06
CA TYR A 279 -6.64 0.76 -7.44
C TYR A 279 -6.80 1.66 -8.67
N TYR A 280 -7.38 1.17 -9.78
CA TYR A 280 -7.53 1.97 -10.99
C TYR A 280 -8.68 2.96 -10.93
N TYR A 281 -9.59 2.84 -9.95
CA TYR A 281 -10.56 3.91 -9.68
C TYR A 281 -9.94 5.04 -8.84
N ARG A 282 -8.99 4.70 -7.96
CA ARG A 282 -8.24 5.68 -7.15
C ARG A 282 -7.09 6.34 -7.92
N TYR A 283 -6.53 5.63 -8.90
CA TYR A 283 -5.42 6.08 -9.74
C TYR A 283 -5.78 5.90 -11.24
N PRO A 284 -6.79 6.64 -11.73
CA PRO A 284 -7.38 6.41 -13.06
C PRO A 284 -6.40 6.66 -14.20
N ASP A 285 -5.44 7.57 -14.05
CA ASP A 285 -4.45 7.88 -15.08
C ASP A 285 -3.43 6.77 -15.32
N LEU A 286 -3.39 5.75 -14.44
CA LEU A 286 -2.61 4.52 -14.66
C LEU A 286 -3.39 3.48 -15.46
N TRP A 287 -4.69 3.67 -15.71
CA TRP A 287 -5.46 2.85 -16.63
C TRP A 287 -5.42 3.43 -18.03
N THR A 288 -4.96 2.64 -18.99
CA THR A 288 -4.83 3.01 -20.38
C THR A 288 -5.78 2.20 -21.24
N GLY A 289 -6.45 2.87 -22.18
CA GLY A 289 -7.42 2.24 -23.08
C GLY A 289 -8.88 2.49 -22.69
N GLY A 290 -9.78 1.76 -23.35
CA GLY A 290 -11.21 1.92 -23.14
C GLY A 290 -11.70 1.35 -21.79
N PRO A 291 -13.01 1.47 -21.52
CA PRO A 291 -13.64 0.89 -20.33
C PRO A 291 -13.34 -0.62 -20.20
N PHE A 292 -13.19 -1.09 -18.96
CA PHE A 292 -13.01 -2.51 -18.68
C PHE A 292 -14.32 -3.26 -18.90
N ASN A 293 -14.43 -3.93 -20.06
CA ASN A 293 -15.63 -4.67 -20.49
C ASN A 293 -15.35 -6.17 -20.75
N GLY A 294 -14.13 -6.62 -20.52
CA GLY A 294 -13.65 -7.96 -20.89
C GLY A 294 -13.40 -8.88 -19.69
N PRO A 295 -13.07 -10.16 -19.92
CA PRO A 295 -12.84 -11.13 -18.86
C PRO A 295 -11.43 -11.05 -18.24
N ALA A 296 -10.58 -10.14 -18.72
CA ALA A 296 -9.19 -10.01 -18.30
C ALA A 296 -8.60 -8.64 -18.64
N PHE A 297 -7.55 -8.27 -17.93
CA PHE A 297 -6.73 -7.10 -18.20
C PHE A 297 -5.24 -7.42 -18.07
N VAL A 298 -4.41 -6.60 -18.70
CA VAL A 298 -2.96 -6.66 -18.56
C VAL A 298 -2.50 -5.53 -17.64
N MET A 299 -1.52 -5.82 -16.80
CA MET A 299 -0.92 -4.86 -15.91
C MET A 299 0.60 -4.93 -15.97
N ALA A 300 1.23 -3.78 -16.17
CA ALA A 300 2.66 -3.58 -16.01
C ALA A 300 2.97 -3.23 -14.54
N VAL A 301 4.04 -3.81 -14.00
CA VAL A 301 4.39 -3.71 -12.57
C VAL A 301 5.86 -3.34 -12.41
N SER A 302 6.16 -2.46 -11.45
CA SER A 302 7.53 -2.11 -11.06
C SER A 302 8.22 -3.21 -10.24
N GLU A 303 9.52 -3.09 -10.01
CA GLU A 303 10.29 -4.02 -9.16
C GLU A 303 9.70 -4.12 -7.74
N GLY A 304 9.30 -2.99 -7.16
CA GLY A 304 8.71 -2.90 -5.83
C GLY A 304 7.26 -3.37 -5.72
N GLY A 305 6.58 -3.65 -6.84
CA GLY A 305 5.20 -4.12 -6.86
C GLY A 305 4.14 -3.03 -7.04
N ILE A 306 4.51 -1.81 -7.42
CA ILE A 306 3.54 -0.78 -7.83
C ILE A 306 2.94 -1.16 -9.19
N PRO A 307 1.61 -1.26 -9.34
CA PRO A 307 0.94 -1.25 -10.64
C PRO A 307 1.23 0.06 -11.39
N LEU A 308 1.93 -0.02 -12.52
CA LEU A 308 2.37 1.14 -13.30
C LEU A 308 1.38 1.50 -14.40
N ARG A 309 0.86 0.50 -15.12
CA ARG A 309 -0.11 0.70 -16.21
C ARG A 309 -1.06 -0.49 -16.28
N GLY A 310 -2.35 -0.23 -16.47
CA GLY A 310 -3.36 -1.24 -16.78
C GLY A 310 -3.96 -1.02 -18.16
N ARG A 311 -4.46 -2.08 -18.80
CA ARG A 311 -5.28 -1.99 -20.00
C ARG A 311 -6.17 -3.21 -20.18
N PRO A 312 -7.29 -3.11 -20.92
CA PRO A 312 -8.01 -4.29 -21.36
C PRO A 312 -7.09 -5.30 -22.06
N ALA A 313 -7.32 -6.59 -21.83
CA ALA A 313 -6.62 -7.64 -22.56
C ALA A 313 -7.08 -7.65 -24.03
N THR A 314 -6.14 -7.93 -24.93
CA THR A 314 -6.41 -8.16 -26.36
C THR A 314 -7.11 -9.51 -26.57
N ALA A 315 -7.70 -9.72 -27.75
CA ALA A 315 -8.34 -10.99 -28.10
C ALA A 315 -7.36 -12.17 -28.01
N ASP A 316 -6.12 -12.00 -28.46
CA ASP A 316 -5.09 -13.05 -28.42
C ASP A 316 -4.67 -13.38 -26.98
N GLU A 317 -4.55 -12.38 -26.12
CA GLU A 317 -4.27 -12.56 -24.69
C GLU A 317 -5.40 -13.32 -24.00
N ILE A 318 -6.66 -12.99 -24.29
CA ILE A 318 -7.83 -13.69 -23.77
C ILE A 318 -7.85 -15.16 -24.23
N THR A 319 -7.56 -15.41 -25.51
CA THR A 319 -7.43 -16.77 -26.05
C THR A 319 -6.30 -17.52 -25.34
N ARG A 320 -5.16 -16.86 -25.05
CA ARG A 320 -4.02 -17.46 -24.32
C ARG A 320 -4.36 -17.81 -22.88
N LEU A 321 -5.18 -17.03 -22.17
CA LEU A 321 -5.75 -17.43 -20.88
C LEU A 321 -6.63 -18.67 -21.04
N GLY A 322 -7.39 -18.74 -22.13
CA GLY A 322 -8.35 -19.80 -22.42
C GLY A 322 -9.61 -19.69 -21.56
N GLY A 323 -10.07 -18.46 -21.30
CA GLY A 323 -11.38 -18.14 -20.71
C GLY A 323 -11.37 -17.65 -19.24
N PRO A 324 -12.55 -17.25 -18.71
CA PRO A 324 -12.73 -16.80 -17.33
C PRO A 324 -12.46 -17.93 -16.31
N GLY A 325 -11.85 -17.61 -15.16
CA GLY A 325 -11.59 -18.58 -14.06
C GLY A 325 -10.24 -19.30 -14.10
N LYS A 326 -9.39 -18.97 -15.08
CA LYS A 326 -7.99 -19.44 -15.15
C LYS A 326 -7.10 -18.67 -14.18
N THR A 327 -5.87 -19.14 -13.95
CA THR A 327 -4.89 -18.43 -13.11
C THR A 327 -4.22 -17.28 -13.87
N PRO A 328 -3.76 -16.22 -13.19
CA PRO A 328 -2.96 -15.15 -13.80
C PRO A 328 -1.71 -15.69 -14.51
N VAL A 329 -1.31 -15.03 -15.60
CA VAL A 329 -0.16 -15.43 -16.44
C VAL A 329 0.83 -14.28 -16.53
N VAL A 330 2.08 -14.51 -16.15
CA VAL A 330 3.16 -13.53 -16.39
C VAL A 330 3.52 -13.57 -17.88
N LEU A 331 3.32 -12.46 -18.57
CA LEU A 331 3.54 -12.33 -20.01
C LEU A 331 5.01 -12.10 -20.32
N SER A 332 5.65 -11.24 -19.55
CA SER A 332 7.03 -10.80 -19.71
C SER A 332 7.63 -10.46 -18.34
N ALA A 333 8.94 -10.58 -18.21
CA ALA A 333 9.67 -10.11 -17.03
C ALA A 333 11.08 -9.70 -17.44
N ASP A 334 11.48 -8.49 -17.05
CA ASP A 334 12.81 -7.94 -17.30
C ASP A 334 13.71 -8.23 -16.10
N SER A 335 14.67 -9.14 -16.31
CA SER A 335 15.62 -9.53 -15.25
C SER A 335 16.57 -8.38 -14.86
N SER A 336 16.81 -7.42 -15.74
CA SER A 336 17.67 -6.26 -15.43
C SER A 336 16.96 -5.27 -14.50
N VAL A 337 15.64 -5.10 -14.67
CA VAL A 337 14.81 -4.25 -13.80
C VAL A 337 14.49 -4.96 -12.49
N LEU A 338 14.24 -6.28 -12.52
CA LEU A 338 14.01 -7.08 -11.32
C LEU A 338 15.23 -7.13 -10.40
N GLY A 339 16.44 -6.88 -10.91
CA GLY A 339 17.69 -6.98 -10.15
C GLY A 339 17.82 -8.34 -9.46
N ASN A 340 18.02 -8.32 -8.13
CA ASN A 340 18.07 -9.55 -7.33
C ASN A 340 16.68 -10.14 -7.01
N ASN A 341 15.61 -9.54 -7.53
CA ASN A 341 14.22 -9.96 -7.35
C ASN A 341 13.84 -10.15 -5.87
N GLY A 342 14.21 -9.18 -5.03
CA GLY A 342 14.07 -9.23 -3.59
C GLY A 342 12.62 -9.24 -3.10
N LYS A 343 11.69 -8.69 -3.89
CA LYS A 343 10.24 -8.71 -3.61
C LYS A 343 9.61 -10.07 -3.92
N ARG A 344 10.20 -10.80 -4.89
CA ARG A 344 9.79 -12.17 -5.31
C ARG A 344 8.32 -12.27 -5.73
N LEU A 345 7.79 -11.22 -6.37
CA LEU A 345 6.42 -11.26 -6.91
C LEU A 345 6.31 -12.26 -8.06
N VAL A 346 7.35 -12.35 -8.87
CA VAL A 346 7.48 -13.36 -9.93
C VAL A 346 8.73 -14.21 -9.68
N ALA A 347 8.73 -15.44 -10.20
CA ALA A 347 9.86 -16.36 -10.12
C ALA A 347 9.99 -17.16 -11.42
N ARG A 348 11.22 -17.54 -11.77
CA ARG A 348 11.49 -18.42 -12.92
C ARG A 348 10.86 -19.80 -12.71
N ARG A 349 10.17 -20.30 -13.73
CA ARG A 349 9.56 -21.63 -13.80
C ARG A 349 9.82 -22.21 -15.18
N GLY A 350 10.73 -23.18 -15.27
CA GLY A 350 11.24 -23.66 -16.56
C GLY A 350 11.89 -22.52 -17.32
N GLU A 351 11.50 -22.34 -18.58
CA GLU A 351 11.98 -21.25 -19.44
C GLU A 351 11.24 -19.92 -19.23
N GLY A 352 10.12 -19.93 -18.50
CA GLY A 352 9.25 -18.78 -18.30
C GLY A 352 9.29 -18.18 -16.89
N TRP A 353 8.37 -17.25 -16.67
CA TRP A 353 8.10 -16.64 -15.37
C TRP A 353 6.68 -16.96 -14.92
N ALA A 354 6.49 -17.06 -13.61
CA ALA A 354 5.18 -17.21 -13.00
C ALA A 354 5.11 -16.41 -11.70
N LEU A 355 3.89 -16.16 -11.20
CA LEU A 355 3.71 -15.57 -9.87
C LEU A 355 4.37 -16.46 -8.80
N GLY A 356 5.12 -15.82 -7.91
CA GLY A 356 5.60 -16.40 -6.67
C GLY A 356 4.53 -16.33 -5.58
N SER A 357 4.80 -16.91 -4.41
CA SER A 357 3.89 -16.84 -3.26
C SER A 357 3.60 -15.40 -2.82
N GLN A 358 4.62 -14.54 -2.84
CA GLN A 358 4.48 -13.11 -2.53
C GLN A 358 3.63 -12.40 -3.58
N GLY A 359 3.80 -12.75 -4.85
CA GLY A 359 2.99 -12.23 -5.95
C GLY A 359 1.53 -12.64 -5.85
N SER A 360 1.25 -13.90 -5.49
CA SER A 360 -0.13 -14.36 -5.27
C SER A 360 -0.81 -13.60 -4.12
N GLN A 361 -0.12 -13.37 -3.00
CA GLN A 361 -0.65 -12.57 -1.90
C GLN A 361 -0.86 -11.11 -2.30
N TRP A 362 0.13 -10.51 -2.97
CA TRP A 362 0.04 -9.14 -3.46
C TRP A 362 -1.15 -8.95 -4.41
N LEU A 363 -1.34 -9.87 -5.35
CA LEU A 363 -2.45 -9.82 -6.30
C LEU A 363 -3.79 -10.05 -5.61
N ASP A 364 -3.83 -10.94 -4.62
CA ASP A 364 -5.02 -11.20 -3.82
C ASP A 364 -5.47 -9.97 -3.00
N ILE A 365 -4.52 -9.18 -2.50
CA ILE A 365 -4.80 -7.88 -1.89
C ILE A 365 -5.33 -6.90 -2.94
N LEU A 366 -4.61 -6.75 -4.06
CA LEU A 366 -4.96 -5.80 -5.13
C LEU A 366 -6.38 -6.04 -5.67
N MET A 367 -6.71 -7.29 -5.95
CA MET A 367 -7.99 -7.70 -6.55
C MET A 367 -9.12 -7.86 -5.53
N TRP A 368 -8.89 -7.57 -4.25
CA TRP A 368 -9.94 -7.73 -3.25
C TRP A 368 -11.06 -6.72 -3.47
N VAL A 369 -12.30 -7.21 -3.46
CA VAL A 369 -13.50 -6.38 -3.44
C VAL A 369 -14.21 -6.58 -2.12
N ALA A 370 -14.61 -5.46 -1.55
CA ALA A 370 -15.39 -5.41 -0.35
C ALA A 370 -16.85 -5.79 -0.69
N GLU A 371 -17.26 -7.02 -0.38
CA GLU A 371 -18.67 -7.45 -0.54
C GLU A 371 -19.66 -6.58 0.24
#